data_AF-A0A8T3MZF4-F1
#
_entry.id   AF-A0A8T3MZF4-F1
#
_cell.length_a   1.000
_cell.length_b   1.000
_cell.length_c   1.000
_cell.angle_alpha   90.00
_cell.angle_beta   90.00
_cell.angle_gamma   90.00
#
_symmetry.space_group_name_H-M   'P 1'
#
loop_
_entity.id
_entity.type
_entity.pdbx_description
1 polymer ?
#
loop_
_entity_poly.entity_id
_entity_poly.type
_entity_poly.pdbx_seq_one_letter_code
_entity_poly.pdbx_strand_id
1 'polypeptide(L)'
;MKVVELRRRRPEDGAVQRLLRVYVREPGQPAEFDLLAPERADGMRSLLAEGIPDGHGRQLHLSDGDQFLAALVQAYNGSRYWAQVVEENEEG
;
A
#
# COMPACT_ATOMS: atom_id res chain seq x y z
N MET A 1 -1.49 13.73 6.95
CA MET A 1 -1.75 12.75 5.87
C MET A 1 -1.19 11.41 6.28
N LYS A 2 -1.95 10.32 6.17
CA LYS A 2 -1.46 8.97 6.47
C LYS A 2 -1.04 8.31 5.17
N VAL A 3 0.13 7.68 5.17
CA VAL A 3 0.74 7.11 3.97
C VAL A 3 1.28 5.71 4.28
N VAL A 4 1.02 4.77 3.39
CA VAL A 4 1.53 3.41 3.42
C VAL A 4 2.22 3.11 2.10
N GLU A 5 3.46 2.62 2.15
CA GLU A 5 4.16 2.14 0.96
C GLU A 5 4.17 0.63 0.92
N LEU A 6 3.81 0.06 -0.23
CA LEU A 6 4.05 -1.35 -0.52
C LEU A 6 5.44 -1.52 -1.11
N ARG A 7 6.23 -2.38 -0.49
CA ARG A 7 7.62 -2.64 -0.82
C ARG A 7 7.84 -4.11 -1.09
N ARG A 8 8.85 -4.43 -1.88
CA ARG A 8 9.33 -5.80 -2.04
C ARG A 8 10.84 -5.89 -1.98
N ARG A 9 11.32 -7.06 -1.56
CA ARG A 9 12.72 -7.45 -1.71
C ARG A 9 12.90 -8.17 -3.04
N ARG A 10 13.78 -7.66 -3.92
CA ARG A 10 14.09 -8.31 -5.20
C ARG A 10 14.85 -9.61 -4.93
N PRO A 11 14.45 -10.73 -5.55
CA PRO A 11 15.13 -12.02 -5.33
C PRO A 11 16.53 -12.07 -5.94
N GLU A 12 16.82 -11.18 -6.89
CA GLU A 12 18.05 -11.16 -7.69
C GLU A 12 19.26 -10.67 -6.89
N ASP A 13 19.03 -9.63 -6.08
CA ASP A 13 20.09 -8.83 -5.43
C ASP A 13 19.73 -8.45 -3.97
N GLY A 14 18.53 -8.76 -3.50
CA GLY A 14 18.08 -8.40 -2.15
C GLY A 14 17.73 -6.91 -1.98
N ALA A 15 17.94 -6.07 -2.99
CA ALA A 15 17.54 -4.68 -2.98
C ALA A 15 16.03 -4.50 -2.78
N VAL A 16 15.67 -3.46 -2.03
CA VAL A 16 14.28 -3.08 -1.78
C VAL A 16 13.76 -2.22 -2.94
N GLN A 17 12.65 -2.65 -3.53
CA GLN A 17 11.93 -1.88 -4.55
C GLN A 17 10.60 -1.41 -3.95
N ARG A 18 10.32 -0.10 -4.07
CA ARG A 18 9.02 0.49 -3.75
C ARG A 18 8.07 0.25 -4.92
N LEU A 19 6.91 -0.31 -4.66
CA LEU A 19 5.95 -0.71 -5.69
C LEU A 19 4.87 0.34 -5.88
N LEU A 20 4.26 0.77 -4.78
CA LEU A 20 3.24 1.81 -4.78
C LEU A 20 3.18 2.49 -3.41
N ARG A 21 2.61 3.69 -3.40
CA ARG A 21 2.31 4.49 -2.22
C ARG A 21 0.80 4.64 -2.17
N VAL A 22 0.16 4.34 -1.03
CA VAL A 22 -1.27 4.57 -0.79
C VAL A 22 -1.39 5.60 0.33
N TYR A 23 -2.27 6.57 0.17
CA TYR A 23 -2.43 7.63 1.15
C TYR A 23 -3.87 8.11 1.25
N VAL A 24 -4.20 8.70 2.40
CA VAL A 24 -5.47 9.39 2.63
C VAL A 24 -5.13 10.83 2.96
N ARG A 25 -5.54 11.76 2.09
CA ARG A 25 -5.27 13.20 2.27
C ARG A 25 -5.93 13.74 3.53
N GLU A 26 -7.20 13.41 3.72
CA GLU A 26 -8.03 13.88 4.84
C GLU A 26 -8.87 12.73 5.42
N PRO A 27 -9.11 12.72 6.74
CA PRO A 27 -9.91 11.67 7.38
C PRO A 27 -11.30 11.54 6.75
N GLY A 28 -11.69 10.30 6.45
CA GLY A 28 -12.98 10.00 5.83
C GLY A 28 -13.03 10.14 4.31
N GLN A 29 -11.93 10.53 3.65
CA GLN A 29 -11.81 10.46 2.20
C GLN A 29 -11.36 9.06 1.73
N PRO A 30 -11.68 8.69 0.48
CA PRO A 30 -11.10 7.52 -0.14
C PRO A 30 -9.57 7.61 -0.16
N ALA A 31 -8.93 6.46 -0.09
CA ALA A 31 -7.49 6.33 -0.29
C ALA A 31 -7.15 6.55 -1.76
N GLU A 32 -6.08 7.29 -2.00
CA GLU A 32 -5.44 7.47 -3.29
C GLU A 32 -4.15 6.67 -3.34
N PHE A 33 -3.59 6.49 -4.54
CA PHE A 33 -2.32 5.80 -4.70
C PHE A 33 -1.46 6.36 -5.83
N ASP A 34 -0.15 6.30 -5.64
CA ASP A 34 0.86 6.55 -6.65
C ASP A 34 1.61 5.25 -6.96
N LEU A 35 1.79 4.97 -8.26
CA LEU A 35 2.59 3.83 -8.71
C LEU A 35 4.06 4.25 -8.76
N LEU A 36 4.90 3.53 -8.00
CA LEU A 36 6.35 3.77 -7.92
C LEU A 36 7.15 2.81 -8.80
N ALA A 37 6.55 1.68 -9.18
CA ALA A 37 7.10 0.70 -10.12
C ALA A 37 6.18 0.54 -11.34
N PRO A 38 6.34 1.38 -12.39
CA PRO A 38 5.44 1.37 -13.55
C PRO A 38 5.46 0.05 -14.32
N GLU A 39 6.58 -0.68 -14.29
CA GLU A 39 6.71 -2.03 -14.86
C GLU A 39 5.76 -3.07 -14.23
N ARG A 40 5.14 -2.74 -13.09
CA ARG A 40 4.19 -3.57 -12.34
C ARG A 40 2.82 -2.91 -12.18
N ALA A 41 2.59 -1.80 -12.88
CA ALA A 41 1.38 -0.99 -12.76
C ALA A 41 0.10 -1.83 -12.86
N ASP A 42 0.03 -2.74 -13.82
CA ASP A 42 -1.14 -3.56 -14.08
C ASP A 42 -1.47 -4.52 -12.91
N GLY A 43 -0.45 -5.20 -12.38
CA GLY A 43 -0.61 -6.07 -11.21
C GLY A 43 -0.95 -5.30 -9.93
N MET A 44 -0.39 -4.11 -9.75
CA MET A 44 -0.71 -3.26 -8.61
C MET A 44 -2.14 -2.71 -8.71
N ARG A 45 -2.58 -2.32 -9.91
CA ARG A 45 -3.96 -1.88 -10.15
C ARG A 45 -4.96 -3.00 -9.92
N SER A 46 -4.68 -4.21 -10.41
CA SER A 46 -5.52 -5.38 -10.16
C SER A 46 -5.65 -5.67 -8.66
N LEU A 47 -4.53 -5.67 -7.93
CA LEU A 47 -4.51 -5.85 -6.47
C LEU A 47 -5.36 -4.80 -5.74
N LEU A 48 -5.27 -3.53 -6.12
CA LEU A 48 -6.08 -2.46 -5.51
C LEU A 48 -7.57 -2.57 -5.89
N ALA A 49 -7.88 -3.09 -7.09
CA ALA A 49 -9.25 -3.29 -7.56
C ALA A 49 -9.94 -4.48 -6.88
N GLU A 50 -9.22 -5.58 -6.66
CA GLU A 50 -9.73 -6.77 -5.96
C GLU A 50 -10.07 -6.49 -4.48
N GLY A 51 -9.39 -5.51 -3.89
CA GLY A 51 -9.51 -5.19 -2.47
C GLY A 51 -8.56 -5.99 -1.61
N ILE A 52 -8.36 -5.52 -0.38
CA ILE A 52 -7.49 -6.14 0.60
C ILE A 52 -8.33 -6.68 1.75
N PRO A 53 -8.17 -7.96 2.12
CA PRO A 53 -8.88 -8.50 3.26
C PRO A 53 -8.35 -7.89 4.56
N ASP A 54 -9.25 -7.52 5.46
CA ASP A 54 -8.91 -7.19 6.83
C ASP A 54 -8.71 -8.45 7.70
N GLY A 55 -8.36 -8.26 8.96
CA GLY A 55 -8.20 -9.36 9.93
C GLY A 55 -9.47 -10.18 10.21
N HIS A 56 -10.63 -9.73 9.72
CA HIS A 56 -11.93 -10.42 9.84
C HIS A 56 -12.40 -11.03 8.51
N GLY A 57 -11.60 -10.94 7.44
CA GLY A 57 -11.92 -11.47 6.11
C GLY A 57 -12.85 -10.59 5.28
N ARG A 58 -13.12 -9.35 5.71
CA ARG A 58 -13.85 -8.36 4.89
C ARG A 58 -12.89 -7.75 3.88
N GLN A 59 -13.30 -7.71 2.61
CA GLN A 59 -12.57 -6.99 1.57
C GLN A 59 -12.76 -5.49 1.74
N LEU A 60 -11.65 -4.77 1.85
CA LEU A 60 -11.59 -3.32 1.90
C LEU A 60 -11.03 -2.80 0.58
N HIS A 61 -11.61 -1.72 0.08
CA HIS A 61 -11.21 -1.06 -1.15
C HIS A 61 -10.69 0.34 -0.86
N LEU A 62 -10.14 1.00 -1.88
CA LEU A 62 -9.68 2.40 -1.76
C LEU A 62 -10.76 3.32 -1.17
N SER A 63 -12.03 3.08 -1.48
CA SER A 63 -13.17 3.82 -0.92
C SER A 63 -13.29 3.77 0.61
N ASP A 64 -12.72 2.75 1.27
CA ASP A 64 -12.73 2.61 2.73
C ASP A 64 -11.66 3.47 3.44
N GLY A 65 -10.81 4.17 2.68
CA GLY A 65 -9.88 5.19 3.19
C GLY A 65 -8.87 4.63 4.19
N ASP A 66 -8.84 5.17 5.41
CA ASP A 66 -7.89 4.78 6.46
C ASP A 66 -7.93 3.29 6.82
N GLN A 67 -9.11 2.66 6.71
CA GLN A 67 -9.27 1.23 6.97
C GLN A 67 -8.50 0.41 5.93
N PHE A 68 -8.53 0.85 4.67
CA PHE A 68 -7.77 0.23 3.59
C PHE A 68 -6.25 0.28 3.87
N LEU A 69 -5.74 1.44 4.30
CA LEU A 69 -4.32 1.59 4.68
C LEU A 69 -3.95 0.64 5.82
N ALA A 70 -4.80 0.51 6.84
CA ALA A 70 -4.56 -0.38 7.97
C ALA A 70 -4.55 -1.86 7.54
N ALA A 71 -5.49 -2.27 6.69
CA ALA A 71 -5.54 -3.62 6.17
C ALA A 71 -4.36 -3.94 5.24
N LEU A 72 -3.90 -2.97 4.44
CA LEU A 72 -2.72 -3.14 3.59
C LEU A 72 -1.48 -3.51 4.42
N VAL A 73 -1.23 -2.82 5.53
CA VAL A 73 -0.13 -3.14 6.46
C VAL A 73 -0.27 -4.52 7.09
N GLN A 74 -1.49 -4.93 7.42
CA GLN A 74 -1.75 -6.25 8.00
C GLN A 74 -1.58 -7.38 6.97
N ALA A 75 -2.13 -7.21 5.78
CA ALA A 75 -2.10 -8.21 4.70
C ALA A 75 -0.67 -8.41 4.15
N TYR A 76 0.12 -7.33 4.09
CA TYR A 76 1.50 -7.38 3.62
C TYR A 76 2.47 -7.13 4.77
N ASN A 77 2.82 -8.18 5.51
CA ASN A 77 3.83 -8.14 6.57
C ASN A 77 4.98 -9.14 6.38
N GLY A 78 5.08 -9.74 5.19
CA GLY A 78 6.02 -10.81 4.89
C GLY A 78 7.44 -10.31 4.57
N SER A 79 8.42 -11.23 4.64
CA SER A 79 9.83 -10.90 4.38
C SER A 79 10.15 -10.53 2.92
N ARG A 80 9.28 -10.89 1.98
CA ARG A 80 9.45 -10.60 0.54
C ARG A 80 8.61 -9.41 0.07
N TYR A 81 7.39 -9.28 0.57
CA TYR A 81 6.48 -8.17 0.30
C TYR A 81 5.95 -7.67 1.63
N TRP A 82 6.10 -6.38 1.89
CA TRP A 82 5.56 -5.76 3.10
C TRP A 82 5.06 -4.36 2.79
N ALA A 83 4.03 -3.96 3.52
CA ALA A 83 3.51 -2.62 3.57
C ALA A 83 3.96 -1.97 4.88
N GLN A 84 4.32 -0.71 4.78
CA GLN A 84 4.91 0.06 5.88
C GLN A 84 4.25 1.42 5.91
N VAL A 85 3.83 1.86 7.11
CA VAL A 85 3.48 3.26 7.33
C VAL A 85 4.74 4.09 7.17
N VAL A 86 4.69 5.08 6.29
CA VAL A 86 5.75 6.07 6.14
C VAL A 86 5.19 7.39 6.65
N GLU A 87 5.85 7.93 7.67
CA GLU A 87 5.59 9.31 8.08
C GLU A 87 6.10 10.20 6.96
N GLU A 88 5.21 11.04 6.42
CA GLU A 88 5.63 12.14 5.56
C GLU A 88 6.31 13.17 6.48
N ASN A 89 7.59 12.92 6.79
CA ASN A 89 8.43 13.99 7.30
C ASN A 89 8.51 14.99 6.14
N GLU A 90 7.83 16.13 6.30
CA GLU A 90 8.13 17.33 5.53
C GLU A 90 9.63 17.61 5.73
N GLU A 91 10.47 17.15 4.81
CA GLU A 91 11.80 17.73 4.64
C GLU A 91 11.55 19.16 4.16
N GLY A 92 11.53 20.08 5.12
CA GLY A 92 11.44 21.53 4.92
C GLY A 92 12.72 22.14 4.34
#